data_AF-A0A1V1TIN2-F1
#
_entry.id   AF-A0A1V1TIN2-F1
#
_cell.length_a   1.000
_cell.length_b   1.000
_cell.length_c   1.000
_cell.angle_alpha   90.00
_cell.angle_beta   90.00
_cell.angle_gamma   90.00
#
_symmetry.space_group_name_H-M   'P 1'
#
loop_
_entity.id
_entity.type
_entity.pdbx_description
1 polymer ?
#
loop_
_entity_poly.entity_id
_entity_poly.type
_entity_poly.pdbx_seq_one_letter_code
_entity_poly.pdbx_strand_id
1 'polypeptide(L)'
;MQFSKTAVLAVVANTVLAQRPSNISICDYYTTALLKDNTADNQATLLALVVNTVVIGNYTQPNVGVSVPGILAPGTYDGADVNLLPYFTGELASSNRGGDHGVSVNFLDDGGAEPLKNNKPANTENSSQYFLITHLYQFFGSLLGCSKQGMPGFDAYSGHASMYEVHKFMALDPTELGYFITQVGLAASSFGVADSDVQAVGTALTSLFDERCAPPTTVIPSQGAQLQAICIDDTCPLAAEATCASYEPVVEPSPVSSSASATPTASSTSLYPTAIPTAGAGTSGVGLAAIAGGIGAFFW
;
A
#
# COMPACT_ATOMS: atom_id res chain seq x y z
N MET A 1 -30.91 -37.45 -36.36
CA MET A 1 -31.54 -37.43 -35.02
C MET A 1 -30.78 -38.45 -34.18
N GLN A 2 -30.10 -38.20 -33.07
CA GLN A 2 -29.96 -37.05 -32.16
C GLN A 2 -28.53 -37.09 -31.59
N PHE A 3 -27.91 -35.93 -31.39
CA PHE A 3 -26.67 -35.78 -30.62
C PHE A 3 -27.02 -35.77 -29.13
N SER A 4 -26.46 -36.69 -28.35
CA SER A 4 -26.59 -36.69 -26.89
C SER A 4 -25.58 -35.70 -26.31
N LYS A 5 -26.05 -34.52 -25.89
CA LYS A 5 -25.26 -33.53 -25.15
C LYS A 5 -25.48 -33.76 -23.66
N THR A 6 -24.56 -34.46 -23.02
CA THR A 6 -24.43 -34.46 -21.55
C THR A 6 -23.91 -33.10 -21.12
N ALA A 7 -24.79 -32.28 -20.53
CA ALA A 7 -24.42 -31.06 -19.84
C ALA A 7 -23.76 -31.44 -18.50
N VAL A 8 -22.48 -31.10 -18.35
CA VAL A 8 -21.80 -31.13 -17.06
C VAL A 8 -22.20 -29.84 -16.33
N LEU A 9 -23.03 -29.98 -15.30
CA LEU A 9 -23.29 -28.90 -14.34
C LEU A 9 -22.04 -28.73 -13.48
N ALA A 10 -21.29 -27.66 -13.73
CA ALA A 10 -20.27 -27.20 -12.80
C ALA A 10 -20.97 -26.65 -11.55
N VAL A 11 -20.84 -27.35 -10.42
CA VAL A 11 -21.20 -26.83 -9.11
C VAL A 11 -20.14 -25.77 -8.76
N VAL A 12 -20.50 -24.50 -8.92
CA VAL A 12 -19.74 -23.41 -8.30
C VAL A 12 -20.02 -23.50 -6.81
N ALA A 13 -19.10 -24.09 -6.05
CA ALA A 13 -19.17 -24.06 -4.60
C ALA A 13 -18.92 -22.61 -4.17
N ASN A 14 -19.99 -21.86 -3.93
CA ASN A 14 -19.93 -20.64 -3.15
C ASN A 14 -19.58 -21.05 -1.72
N THR A 15 -18.29 -21.20 -1.44
CA THR A 15 -17.80 -21.37 -0.07
C THR A 15 -17.98 -20.04 0.64
N VAL A 16 -19.17 -19.82 1.19
CA VAL A 16 -19.35 -18.82 2.25
C VAL A 16 -18.48 -19.29 3.40
N LEU A 17 -17.39 -18.57 3.67
CA LEU A 17 -16.56 -18.85 4.85
C LEU A 17 -17.47 -18.73 6.07
N ALA A 18 -17.39 -19.72 6.96
CA ALA A 18 -18.18 -19.72 8.19
C ALA A 18 -17.90 -18.43 8.98
N GLN A 19 -18.86 -17.94 9.77
CA GLN A 19 -18.61 -16.76 10.61
C GLN A 19 -17.39 -17.01 11.50
N ARG A 20 -16.40 -16.11 11.45
CA ARG A 20 -15.20 -16.16 12.28
C ARG A 20 -15.59 -16.23 13.77
N PRO A 21 -15.05 -17.18 14.56
CA PRO A 21 -15.21 -17.16 16.02
C PRO A 21 -14.63 -15.88 16.62
N SER A 22 -15.34 -15.26 17.56
CA SER A 22 -14.96 -13.95 18.13
C SER A 22 -13.62 -13.94 18.88
N ASN A 23 -13.11 -15.12 19.29
CA ASN A 23 -11.84 -15.29 19.99
C ASN A 23 -10.64 -15.54 19.06
N ILE A 24 -10.84 -15.59 17.74
CA ILE A 24 -9.77 -15.73 16.74
C ILE A 24 -9.67 -14.40 15.99
N SER A 25 -8.48 -13.86 15.76
CA SER A 25 -8.31 -12.61 15.00
C SER A 25 -8.73 -12.77 13.53
N ILE A 26 -8.98 -11.65 12.85
CA ILE A 26 -9.31 -11.66 11.41
C ILE A 26 -8.17 -12.30 10.62
N CYS A 27 -6.93 -11.88 10.88
CA CYS A 27 -5.76 -12.44 10.20
C CYS A 27 -5.64 -13.96 10.40
N ASP A 28 -5.64 -14.43 11.65
CA ASP A 28 -5.47 -15.85 11.95
C ASP A 28 -6.56 -16.71 11.31
N TYR A 29 -7.81 -16.24 11.34
CA TYR A 29 -8.94 -16.95 10.76
C TYR A 29 -8.81 -17.09 9.24
N TYR A 30 -8.57 -15.99 8.52
CA TYR A 30 -8.50 -16.02 7.06
C TYR A 30 -7.20 -16.64 6.55
N THR A 31 -6.11 -16.63 7.33
CA THR A 31 -4.91 -17.40 7.01
C THR A 31 -5.24 -18.90 6.98
N THR A 32 -5.92 -19.43 8.00
CA THR A 32 -6.35 -20.84 8.01
C THR A 32 -7.40 -21.12 6.94
N ALA A 33 -8.38 -20.23 6.76
CA ALA A 33 -9.46 -20.46 5.81
C ALA A 33 -8.98 -20.51 4.35
N LEU A 34 -8.01 -19.65 3.98
CA LEU A 34 -7.55 -19.51 2.60
C LEU A 34 -6.26 -20.31 2.31
N LEU A 35 -5.36 -20.43 3.30
CA LEU A 35 -4.02 -20.99 3.14
C LEU A 35 -3.79 -22.24 4.01
N LYS A 36 -4.85 -22.77 4.66
CA LYS A 36 -4.89 -23.98 5.49
C LYS A 36 -4.20 -23.85 6.84
N ASP A 37 -2.89 -23.60 6.85
CA ASP A 37 -2.10 -23.60 8.09
C ASP A 37 -1.79 -22.18 8.58
N ASN A 38 -1.94 -21.93 9.88
CA ASN A 38 -1.63 -20.62 10.47
C ASN A 38 -0.13 -20.51 10.82
N THR A 39 0.71 -20.29 9.81
CA THR A 39 2.17 -20.05 9.93
C THR A 39 2.53 -18.60 9.65
N ALA A 40 3.74 -18.16 10.04
CA ALA A 40 4.23 -16.82 9.73
C ALA A 40 4.24 -16.56 8.21
N ASP A 41 4.79 -17.48 7.42
CA ASP A 41 4.82 -17.39 5.95
C ASP A 41 3.42 -17.27 5.35
N ASN A 42 2.44 -18.00 5.87
CA ASN A 42 1.07 -17.93 5.38
C ASN A 42 0.38 -16.62 5.80
N GLN A 43 0.68 -16.08 6.98
CA GLN A 43 0.19 -14.74 7.36
C GLN A 43 0.80 -13.68 6.44
N ALA A 44 2.11 -13.69 6.22
CA ALA A 44 2.76 -12.77 5.28
C ALA A 44 2.17 -12.91 3.86
N THR A 45 1.90 -14.14 3.41
CA THR A 45 1.27 -14.42 2.11
C THR A 45 -0.16 -13.86 2.04
N LEU A 46 -0.98 -14.04 3.08
CA LEU A 46 -2.31 -13.46 3.15
C LEU A 46 -2.26 -11.94 3.00
N LEU A 47 -1.35 -11.29 3.75
CA LEU A 47 -1.21 -9.84 3.73
C LEU A 47 -0.70 -9.35 2.37
N ALA A 48 0.24 -10.06 1.75
CA ALA A 48 0.70 -9.75 0.40
C ALA A 48 -0.44 -9.83 -0.62
N LEU A 49 -1.27 -10.88 -0.57
CA LEU A 49 -2.41 -11.06 -1.48
C LEU A 49 -3.43 -9.93 -1.35
N VAL A 50 -3.81 -9.59 -0.12
CA VAL A 50 -4.81 -8.55 0.14
C VAL A 50 -4.26 -7.17 -0.17
N VAL A 51 -3.10 -6.80 0.38
CA VAL A 51 -2.50 -5.47 0.20
C VAL A 51 -2.16 -5.22 -1.26
N ASN A 52 -1.60 -6.18 -1.99
CA ASN A 52 -1.33 -5.97 -3.42
C ASN A 52 -2.64 -5.78 -4.19
N THR A 53 -3.72 -6.47 -3.81
CA THR A 53 -5.03 -6.26 -4.42
C THR A 53 -5.59 -4.87 -4.12
N VAL A 54 -5.35 -4.33 -2.91
CA VAL A 54 -5.66 -2.93 -2.59
C VAL A 54 -4.84 -1.97 -3.45
N VAL A 55 -3.56 -2.26 -3.68
CA VAL A 55 -2.68 -1.34 -4.41
C VAL A 55 -2.99 -1.35 -5.92
N ILE A 56 -3.00 -2.53 -6.55
CA ILE A 56 -3.05 -2.67 -8.02
C ILE A 56 -4.37 -3.25 -8.57
N GLY A 57 -5.34 -3.51 -7.70
CA GLY A 57 -6.60 -4.16 -8.09
C GLY A 57 -6.48 -5.67 -8.26
N ASN A 58 -7.52 -6.31 -8.78
CA ASN A 58 -7.53 -7.78 -8.92
C ASN A 58 -6.42 -8.26 -9.87
N TYR A 59 -5.53 -9.12 -9.35
CA TYR A 59 -4.51 -9.82 -10.14
C TYR A 59 -4.46 -11.32 -9.85
N THR A 60 -5.22 -11.80 -8.88
CA THR A 60 -5.27 -13.18 -8.43
C THR A 60 -6.49 -13.91 -8.99
N GLN A 61 -6.35 -15.23 -9.19
CA GLN A 61 -7.45 -16.17 -9.43
C GLN A 61 -7.31 -17.37 -8.47
N PRO A 62 -8.42 -17.92 -7.96
CA PRO A 62 -9.81 -17.50 -8.18
C PRO A 62 -10.18 -16.29 -7.31
N ASN A 63 -10.91 -15.33 -7.88
CA ASN A 63 -11.63 -14.29 -7.13
C ASN A 63 -13.12 -14.62 -7.11
N VAL A 64 -13.86 -14.12 -6.12
CA VAL A 64 -15.31 -14.40 -5.98
C VAL A 64 -16.19 -13.48 -6.83
N GLY A 65 -15.63 -12.89 -7.89
CA GLY A 65 -16.34 -12.01 -8.82
C GLY A 65 -16.50 -10.55 -8.36
N VAL A 66 -15.86 -10.15 -7.25
CA VAL A 66 -15.81 -8.75 -6.80
C VAL A 66 -14.68 -8.03 -7.55
N SER A 67 -15.05 -6.98 -8.29
CA SER A 67 -14.09 -6.12 -9.01
C SER A 67 -13.41 -5.14 -8.05
N VAL A 68 -12.09 -5.08 -8.11
CA VAL A 68 -11.24 -4.18 -7.32
C VAL A 68 -10.35 -3.40 -8.28
N PRO A 69 -10.56 -2.08 -8.44
CA PRO A 69 -9.69 -1.22 -9.25
C PRO A 69 -8.27 -1.06 -8.67
N GLY A 70 -8.17 -0.94 -7.35
CA GLY A 70 -6.94 -0.60 -6.63
C GLY A 70 -6.71 0.91 -6.53
N ILE A 71 -5.92 1.31 -5.54
CA ILE A 71 -5.67 2.73 -5.22
C ILE A 71 -4.81 3.45 -6.26
N LEU A 72 -4.02 2.72 -7.05
CA LEU A 72 -3.24 3.29 -8.15
C LEU A 72 -4.09 3.60 -9.40
N ALA A 73 -5.33 3.12 -9.44
CA ALA A 73 -6.28 3.48 -10.48
C ALA A 73 -7.13 4.69 -10.03
N PRO A 74 -7.42 5.64 -10.94
CA PRO A 74 -8.40 6.68 -10.65
C PRO A 74 -9.78 6.05 -10.42
N GLY A 75 -10.57 6.67 -9.57
CA GLY A 75 -11.89 6.17 -9.20
C GLY A 75 -12.84 7.28 -8.80
N THR A 76 -13.94 6.89 -8.16
CA THR A 76 -14.91 7.84 -7.59
C THR A 76 -15.28 7.41 -6.19
N TYR A 77 -15.52 8.37 -5.32
CA TYR A 77 -16.06 8.16 -3.98
C TYR A 77 -17.06 9.28 -3.67
N ASP A 78 -18.25 8.90 -3.19
CA ASP A 78 -19.37 9.84 -2.93
C ASP A 78 -19.67 10.83 -4.07
N GLY A 79 -19.47 10.39 -5.31
CA GLY A 79 -19.74 11.18 -6.52
C GLY A 79 -18.63 12.16 -6.91
N ALA A 80 -17.51 12.20 -6.18
CA ALA A 80 -16.31 12.96 -6.53
C ALA A 80 -15.25 12.05 -7.17
N ASP A 81 -14.51 12.58 -8.14
CA ASP A 81 -13.37 11.91 -8.77
C ASP A 81 -12.18 11.87 -7.80
N VAL A 82 -11.50 10.73 -7.71
CA VAL A 82 -10.35 10.51 -6.83
C VAL A 82 -9.19 9.94 -7.64
N ASN A 83 -7.98 10.46 -7.41
CA ASN A 83 -6.75 9.92 -7.99
C ASN A 83 -5.60 9.98 -6.99
N LEU A 84 -5.28 8.84 -6.37
CA LEU A 84 -4.19 8.75 -5.40
C LEU A 84 -2.82 8.51 -6.04
N LEU A 85 -2.75 8.18 -7.33
CA LEU A 85 -1.49 7.85 -8.02
C LEU A 85 -0.37 8.90 -7.84
N PRO A 86 -0.63 10.23 -7.88
CA PRO A 86 0.42 11.24 -7.75
C PRO A 86 1.21 11.18 -6.42
N TYR A 87 0.62 10.64 -5.36
CA TYR A 87 1.32 10.42 -4.08
C TYR A 87 2.35 9.28 -4.15
N PHE A 88 2.24 8.38 -5.13
CA PHE A 88 3.11 7.23 -5.31
C PHE A 88 4.18 7.43 -6.38
N THR A 89 3.98 8.33 -7.34
CA THR A 89 4.89 8.51 -8.49
C THR A 89 6.01 9.53 -8.25
N GLY A 90 5.97 10.25 -7.12
CA GLY A 90 6.87 11.37 -6.84
C GLY A 90 6.47 12.69 -7.51
N GLU A 91 5.29 12.74 -8.14
CA GLU A 91 4.74 13.99 -8.71
C GLU A 91 4.39 15.03 -7.64
N LEU A 92 4.16 14.58 -6.40
CA LEU A 92 3.88 15.42 -5.24
C LEU A 92 5.02 15.38 -4.23
N ALA A 93 5.34 16.54 -3.66
CA ALA A 93 6.20 16.65 -2.49
C ALA A 93 5.39 16.36 -1.20
N SER A 94 5.02 15.10 -1.02
CA SER A 94 4.04 14.66 -0.02
C SER A 94 4.57 13.71 1.05
N SER A 95 5.81 13.23 0.91
CA SER A 95 6.40 12.28 1.87
C SER A 95 7.06 13.00 3.04
N ASN A 96 6.75 12.59 4.28
CA ASN A 96 7.46 13.11 5.45
C ASN A 96 8.82 12.45 5.60
N ARG A 97 9.89 13.27 5.63
CA ARG A 97 11.25 12.79 5.92
C ARG A 97 11.92 13.40 7.15
N GLY A 98 11.11 13.81 8.14
CA GLY A 98 11.55 14.39 9.41
C GLY A 98 11.78 15.90 9.37
N GLY A 99 11.38 16.56 8.27
CA GLY A 99 11.45 18.01 8.10
C GLY A 99 10.10 18.70 8.36
N ASP A 100 10.04 19.99 8.02
CA ASP A 100 8.85 20.85 8.13
C ASP A 100 8.02 20.91 6.84
N HIS A 101 8.42 20.17 5.80
CA HIS A 101 7.72 20.07 4.52
C HIS A 101 7.84 18.66 3.94
N GLY A 102 6.89 18.32 3.07
CA GLY A 102 6.92 17.08 2.30
C GLY A 102 8.02 17.10 1.22
N VAL A 103 8.55 15.92 0.91
CA VAL A 103 9.51 15.71 -0.19
C VAL A 103 8.96 14.74 -1.21
N SER A 104 9.49 14.83 -2.44
CA SER A 104 9.13 13.94 -3.54
C SER A 104 9.82 12.58 -3.39
N VAL A 105 9.03 11.52 -3.38
CA VAL A 105 9.51 10.14 -3.38
C VAL A 105 8.69 9.36 -4.40
N ASN A 106 9.37 8.67 -5.30
CA ASN A 106 8.72 7.68 -6.16
C ASN A 106 8.69 6.34 -5.43
N PHE A 107 7.50 5.90 -5.02
CA PHE A 107 7.26 4.61 -4.38
C PHE A 107 6.95 3.49 -5.38
N LEU A 108 7.01 3.78 -6.69
CA LEU A 108 6.91 2.81 -7.77
C LEU A 108 8.27 2.67 -8.50
N ASP A 109 9.36 2.90 -7.77
CA ASP A 109 10.73 2.99 -8.27
C ASP A 109 11.37 1.64 -8.62
N ASP A 110 10.68 0.52 -8.40
CA ASP A 110 11.28 -0.81 -8.53
C ASP A 110 10.32 -1.86 -9.09
N GLY A 111 9.76 -1.52 -10.27
CA GLY A 111 8.89 -2.38 -11.07
C GLY A 111 7.41 -2.07 -10.95
N GLY A 112 7.01 -1.19 -10.04
CA GLY A 112 5.63 -0.77 -9.84
C GLY A 112 4.71 -1.98 -9.64
N ALA A 113 3.67 -2.09 -10.46
CA ALA A 113 2.69 -3.18 -10.37
C ALA A 113 3.22 -4.58 -10.75
N GLU A 114 4.33 -4.68 -11.50
CA GLU A 114 4.83 -5.97 -12.00
C GLU A 114 5.27 -6.95 -10.89
N PRO A 115 6.11 -6.58 -9.91
CA PRO A 115 6.42 -7.45 -8.78
C PRO A 115 5.19 -7.76 -7.92
N LEU A 116 4.27 -6.80 -7.75
CA LEU A 116 3.05 -7.00 -6.95
C LEU A 116 2.16 -8.11 -7.53
N LYS A 117 2.06 -8.19 -8.86
CA LYS A 117 1.35 -9.29 -9.57
C LYS A 117 1.96 -10.67 -9.31
N ASN A 118 3.21 -10.72 -8.87
CA ASN A 118 3.94 -11.94 -8.52
C ASN A 118 4.03 -12.15 -6.99
N ASN A 119 3.17 -11.48 -6.21
CA ASN A 119 3.17 -11.50 -4.74
C ASN A 119 4.50 -11.03 -4.11
N LYS A 120 5.25 -10.19 -4.81
CA LYS A 120 6.49 -9.59 -4.31
C LYS A 120 6.28 -8.11 -4.03
N PRO A 121 6.89 -7.53 -2.98
CA PRO A 121 6.77 -6.10 -2.70
C PRO A 121 7.46 -5.22 -3.77
N ALA A 122 8.59 -5.67 -4.30
CA ALA A 122 9.38 -5.00 -5.34
C ALA A 122 10.32 -6.01 -6.04
N ASN A 123 11.16 -5.57 -6.98
CA ASN A 123 12.19 -6.46 -7.58
C ASN A 123 13.43 -6.64 -6.70
N THR A 124 13.71 -5.67 -5.83
CA THR A 124 14.84 -5.62 -4.91
C THR A 124 14.40 -5.26 -3.48
N GLU A 125 15.31 -5.36 -2.51
CA GLU A 125 15.01 -5.14 -1.08
C GLU A 125 15.44 -3.75 -0.56
N ASN A 126 15.85 -2.84 -1.44
CA ASN A 126 16.41 -1.54 -1.05
C ASN A 126 15.74 -0.34 -1.75
N SER A 127 14.61 -0.56 -2.41
CA SER A 127 13.83 0.46 -3.10
C SER A 127 12.78 1.11 -2.20
N SER A 128 12.34 2.32 -2.54
CA SER A 128 11.25 2.98 -1.81
C SER A 128 9.96 2.16 -1.89
N GLN A 129 9.72 1.52 -3.04
CA GLN A 129 8.64 0.57 -3.24
C GLN A 129 8.72 -0.60 -2.25
N TYR A 130 9.89 -1.23 -2.10
CA TYR A 130 10.06 -2.36 -1.17
C TYR A 130 9.66 -1.96 0.25
N PHE A 131 10.18 -0.83 0.73
CA PHE A 131 9.88 -0.34 2.08
C PHE A 131 8.41 0.00 2.26
N LEU A 132 7.79 0.73 1.31
CA LEU A 132 6.36 1.05 1.38
C LEU A 132 5.51 -0.22 1.47
N ILE A 133 5.71 -1.14 0.54
CA ILE A 133 4.82 -2.30 0.41
C ILE A 133 5.01 -3.28 1.57
N THR A 134 6.25 -3.51 2.00
CA THR A 134 6.50 -4.35 3.19
C THR A 134 5.95 -3.71 4.47
N HIS A 135 6.06 -2.40 4.63
CA HIS A 135 5.44 -1.70 5.76
C HIS A 135 3.91 -1.79 5.74
N LEU A 136 3.27 -1.75 4.56
CA LEU A 136 1.84 -1.99 4.47
C LEU A 136 1.48 -3.42 4.92
N TYR A 137 2.21 -4.44 4.46
CA TYR A 137 1.98 -5.83 4.92
C TYR A 137 2.08 -5.95 6.44
N GLN A 138 3.12 -5.36 7.02
CA GLN A 138 3.39 -5.42 8.45
C GLN A 138 2.38 -4.61 9.27
N PHE A 139 2.00 -3.41 8.84
CA PHE A 139 1.05 -2.57 9.54
C PHE A 139 -0.33 -3.24 9.60
N PHE A 140 -0.82 -3.72 8.45
CA PHE A 140 -2.07 -4.48 8.39
C PHE A 140 -1.96 -5.81 9.16
N GLY A 141 -0.77 -6.40 9.24
CA GLY A 141 -0.52 -7.54 10.12
C GLY A 141 -0.87 -7.25 11.58
N SER A 142 -0.42 -6.10 12.08
CA SER A 142 -0.70 -5.68 13.45
C SER A 142 -2.15 -5.26 13.63
N LEU A 143 -2.70 -4.49 12.70
CA LEU A 143 -4.10 -4.04 12.74
C LEU A 143 -5.10 -5.20 12.73
N LEU A 144 -4.84 -6.25 11.93
CA LEU A 144 -5.72 -7.41 11.79
C LEU A 144 -5.43 -8.51 12.84
N GLY A 145 -4.43 -8.32 13.69
CA GLY A 145 -4.10 -9.21 14.80
C GLY A 145 -3.42 -10.52 14.39
N CYS A 146 -2.50 -10.48 13.43
CA CYS A 146 -1.71 -11.63 13.00
C CYS A 146 -0.82 -12.18 14.13
N SER A 147 -1.15 -13.36 14.67
CA SER A 147 -0.45 -13.92 15.84
C SER A 147 0.97 -14.43 15.59
N LYS A 148 1.41 -14.53 14.33
CA LYS A 148 2.76 -14.98 13.94
C LYS A 148 3.65 -13.84 13.44
N GLN A 149 3.17 -12.60 13.44
CA GLN A 149 3.99 -11.46 13.10
C GLN A 149 5.16 -11.28 14.09
N GLY A 150 6.34 -10.97 13.58
CA GLY A 150 7.61 -10.93 14.31
C GLY A 150 8.32 -12.28 14.42
N MET A 151 7.74 -13.36 13.87
CA MET A 151 8.40 -14.66 13.75
C MET A 151 9.13 -14.76 12.39
N PRO A 152 10.13 -15.67 12.24
CA PRO A 152 10.76 -15.91 10.94
C PRO A 152 9.71 -16.21 9.87
N GLY A 153 9.74 -15.46 8.77
CA GLY A 153 8.75 -15.54 7.68
C GLY A 153 7.72 -14.41 7.67
N PHE A 154 7.54 -13.69 8.79
CA PHE A 154 6.74 -12.47 8.82
C PHE A 154 7.30 -11.46 9.82
N ASP A 155 8.00 -10.46 9.32
CA ASP A 155 8.66 -9.47 10.15
C ASP A 155 7.68 -8.59 10.93
N ALA A 156 8.14 -8.09 12.08
CA ALA A 156 7.42 -7.08 12.85
C ALA A 156 7.40 -5.75 12.08
N TYR A 157 6.40 -4.91 12.36
CA TYR A 157 6.34 -3.57 11.79
C TYR A 157 7.56 -2.73 12.19
N SER A 158 8.34 -2.35 11.18
CA SER A 158 9.58 -1.57 11.34
C SER A 158 9.43 -0.08 11.03
N GLY A 159 8.29 0.33 10.47
CA GLY A 159 8.02 1.74 10.16
C GLY A 159 7.63 2.58 11.37
N HIS A 160 7.26 3.83 11.13
CA HIS A 160 6.76 4.74 12.16
C HIS A 160 5.28 4.50 12.45
N ALA A 161 4.93 4.15 13.69
CA ALA A 161 3.54 3.81 14.04
C ALA A 161 2.57 5.01 14.08
N SER A 162 3.06 6.24 14.02
CA SER A 162 2.21 7.44 13.89
C SER A 162 1.80 7.62 12.44
N MET A 163 0.59 7.17 12.08
CA MET A 163 0.07 7.35 10.72
C MET A 163 -0.18 8.83 10.41
N TYR A 164 -0.45 9.66 11.42
CA TYR A 164 -0.43 11.12 11.25
C TYR A 164 0.94 11.59 10.72
N GLU A 165 2.05 11.26 11.42
CA GLU A 165 3.37 11.74 11.01
C GLU A 165 3.77 11.23 9.63
N VAL A 166 3.43 9.98 9.29
CA VAL A 166 3.76 9.41 7.98
C VAL A 166 3.04 10.13 6.84
N HIS A 167 1.79 10.58 7.05
CA HIS A 167 0.91 11.10 6.00
C HIS A 167 0.61 12.61 6.09
N LYS A 168 1.13 13.35 7.08
CA LYS A 168 0.75 14.76 7.35
C LYS A 168 0.98 15.75 6.21
N PHE A 169 1.86 15.42 5.26
CA PHE A 169 2.13 16.25 4.06
C PHE A 169 1.38 15.77 2.82
N MET A 170 0.50 14.79 2.95
CA MET A 170 -0.40 14.36 1.87
C MET A 170 -1.68 15.20 1.84
N ALA A 171 -2.08 15.81 2.96
CA ALA A 171 -3.30 16.60 3.08
C ALA A 171 -4.56 15.86 2.58
N LEU A 172 -4.65 14.55 2.83
CA LEU A 172 -5.76 13.74 2.34
C LEU A 172 -7.10 14.21 2.92
N ASP A 173 -8.07 14.39 2.03
CA ASP A 173 -9.43 14.75 2.38
C ASP A 173 -10.31 13.49 2.67
N PRO A 174 -11.56 13.66 3.16
CA PRO A 174 -12.45 12.53 3.43
C PRO A 174 -12.76 11.69 2.18
N THR A 175 -12.71 12.29 0.99
CA THR A 175 -13.00 11.61 -0.28
C THR A 175 -11.87 10.65 -0.66
N GLU A 176 -10.63 11.14 -0.58
CA GLU A 176 -9.42 10.36 -0.85
C GLU A 176 -9.25 9.22 0.16
N LEU A 177 -9.45 9.50 1.44
CA LEU A 177 -9.37 8.49 2.49
C LEU A 177 -10.53 7.47 2.39
N GLY A 178 -11.75 7.93 2.13
CA GLY A 178 -12.90 7.08 1.90
C GLY A 178 -12.72 6.15 0.69
N TYR A 179 -12.10 6.64 -0.39
CA TYR A 179 -11.73 5.82 -1.54
C TYR A 179 -10.72 4.73 -1.15
N PHE A 180 -9.66 5.07 -0.40
CA PHE A 180 -8.69 4.11 0.11
C PHE A 180 -9.36 3.01 0.94
N ILE A 181 -10.20 3.38 1.91
CA ILE A 181 -10.92 2.42 2.78
C ILE A 181 -11.85 1.52 1.94
N THR A 182 -12.49 2.08 0.92
CA THR A 182 -13.32 1.30 -0.03
C THR A 182 -12.50 0.26 -0.78
N GLN A 183 -11.29 0.61 -1.26
CA GLN A 183 -10.41 -0.36 -1.92
C GLN A 183 -9.98 -1.49 -0.97
N VAL A 184 -9.76 -1.20 0.32
CA VAL A 184 -9.49 -2.24 1.34
C VAL A 184 -10.68 -3.20 1.48
N GLY A 185 -11.90 -2.66 1.59
CA GLY A 185 -13.10 -3.48 1.70
C GLY A 185 -13.38 -4.34 0.47
N LEU A 186 -13.22 -3.77 -0.72
CA LEU A 186 -13.37 -4.49 -1.99
C LEU A 186 -12.31 -5.59 -2.15
N ALA A 187 -11.05 -5.32 -1.79
CA ALA A 187 -9.99 -6.31 -1.81
C ALA A 187 -10.31 -7.50 -0.90
N ALA A 188 -10.66 -7.24 0.36
CA ALA A 188 -11.05 -8.29 1.30
C ALA A 188 -12.25 -9.11 0.78
N SER A 189 -13.28 -8.42 0.29
CA SER A 189 -14.47 -9.06 -0.30
C SER A 189 -14.12 -9.95 -1.50
N SER A 190 -13.13 -9.57 -2.32
CA SER A 190 -12.69 -10.36 -3.47
C SER A 190 -12.05 -11.71 -3.13
N PHE A 191 -11.56 -11.86 -1.89
CA PHE A 191 -11.08 -13.11 -1.31
C PHE A 191 -12.16 -13.89 -0.53
N GLY A 192 -13.42 -13.42 -0.54
CA GLY A 192 -14.53 -14.08 0.16
C GLY A 192 -14.54 -13.86 1.68
N VAL A 193 -13.89 -12.80 2.16
CA VAL A 193 -14.00 -12.36 3.56
C VAL A 193 -15.47 -12.04 3.87
N ALA A 194 -15.97 -12.47 5.03
CA ALA A 194 -17.34 -12.22 5.44
C ALA A 194 -17.62 -10.73 5.63
N ASP A 195 -18.80 -10.26 5.20
CA ASP A 195 -19.21 -8.84 5.26
C ASP A 195 -19.04 -8.23 6.66
N SER A 196 -19.28 -9.01 7.71
CA SER A 196 -19.12 -8.56 9.11
C SER A 196 -17.66 -8.25 9.46
N ASP A 197 -16.70 -9.01 8.94
CA ASP A 197 -15.28 -8.74 9.12
C ASP A 197 -14.81 -7.61 8.19
N VAL A 198 -15.34 -7.50 6.97
CA VAL A 198 -15.10 -6.35 6.08
C VAL A 198 -15.56 -5.05 6.75
N GLN A 199 -16.76 -5.04 7.33
CA GLN A 199 -17.30 -3.90 8.06
C GLN A 199 -16.48 -3.57 9.30
N ALA A 200 -15.99 -4.58 10.03
CA ALA A 200 -15.13 -4.38 11.19
C ALA A 200 -13.82 -3.69 10.81
N VAL A 201 -13.19 -4.10 9.70
CA VAL A 201 -11.97 -3.45 9.18
C VAL A 201 -12.27 -2.03 8.71
N GLY A 202 -13.35 -1.81 7.95
CA GLY A 202 -13.76 -0.48 7.52
C GLY A 202 -14.00 0.48 8.68
N THR A 203 -14.68 0.00 9.74
CA THR A 203 -14.90 0.77 10.97
C THR A 203 -13.58 1.11 11.67
N ALA A 204 -12.68 0.13 11.79
CA ALA A 204 -11.37 0.36 12.40
C ALA A 204 -10.58 1.42 11.65
N LEU A 205 -10.47 1.31 10.31
CA LEU A 205 -9.75 2.29 9.48
C LEU A 205 -10.38 3.68 9.56
N THR A 206 -11.71 3.77 9.51
CA THR A 206 -12.42 5.05 9.63
C THR A 206 -12.13 5.69 10.98
N SER A 207 -12.27 4.95 12.09
CA SER A 207 -12.01 5.48 13.43
C SER A 207 -10.55 5.88 13.68
N LEU A 208 -9.60 5.23 13.01
CA LEU A 208 -8.18 5.52 13.16
C LEU A 208 -7.74 6.71 12.31
N PHE A 209 -8.24 6.80 11.08
CA PHE A 209 -7.68 7.67 10.05
C PHE A 209 -8.59 8.82 9.63
N ASP A 210 -9.91 8.67 9.74
CA ASP A 210 -10.93 9.58 9.20
C ASP A 210 -11.64 10.41 10.30
N GLU A 211 -11.02 10.53 11.47
CA GLU A 211 -11.49 11.39 12.55
C GLU A 211 -10.40 12.40 12.90
N ARG A 212 -10.59 13.66 12.51
CA ARG A 212 -9.61 14.70 12.82
C ARG A 212 -9.52 14.92 14.32
N CYS A 213 -8.31 15.23 14.77
CA CYS A 213 -7.98 15.41 16.17
C CYS A 213 -8.17 14.17 17.06
N ALA A 214 -8.25 12.95 16.50
CA ALA A 214 -8.37 11.74 17.29
C ALA A 214 -7.24 11.60 18.34
N PRO A 215 -7.54 11.11 19.55
CA PRO A 215 -6.50 10.90 20.56
C PRO A 215 -5.54 9.77 20.13
N PRO A 216 -4.31 9.75 20.68
CA PRO A 216 -3.35 8.69 20.39
C PRO A 216 -3.92 7.28 20.63
N THR A 217 -3.74 6.39 19.67
CA THR A 217 -4.20 4.99 19.72
C THR A 217 -3.03 4.03 19.46
N THR A 218 -3.01 2.91 20.18
CA THR A 218 -2.01 1.86 20.01
C THR A 218 -2.45 0.89 18.92
N VAL A 219 -1.85 0.99 17.73
CA VAL A 219 -1.99 -0.01 16.66
C VAL A 219 -0.80 -0.97 16.65
N ILE A 220 0.40 -0.44 16.87
CA ILE A 220 1.65 -1.21 16.93
C ILE A 220 2.07 -1.32 18.40
N PRO A 221 1.88 -2.48 19.07
CA PRO A 221 2.09 -2.59 20.52
C PRO A 221 3.49 -2.20 20.98
N SER A 222 4.52 -2.51 20.19
CA SER A 222 5.92 -2.19 20.51
C SER A 222 6.25 -0.70 20.48
N GLN A 223 5.41 0.13 19.85
CA GLN A 223 5.61 1.58 19.72
C GLN A 223 4.62 2.41 20.56
N GLY A 224 3.72 1.76 21.29
CA GLY A 224 2.75 2.40 22.17
C GLY A 224 1.67 3.20 21.43
N ALA A 225 1.00 4.10 22.16
CA ALA A 225 -0.05 4.94 21.61
C ALA A 225 0.56 6.06 20.75
N GLN A 226 0.03 6.23 19.53
CA GLN A 226 0.52 7.21 18.55
C GLN A 226 -0.66 7.92 17.88
N LEU A 227 -0.43 9.11 17.32
CA LEU A 227 -1.44 9.83 16.53
C LEU A 227 -1.72 9.07 15.22
N GLN A 228 -2.99 8.79 14.95
CA GLN A 228 -3.38 7.96 13.81
C GLN A 228 -4.10 8.74 12.71
N ALA A 229 -4.84 9.80 13.05
CA ALA A 229 -5.63 10.54 12.08
C ALA A 229 -4.80 11.01 10.88
N ILE A 230 -5.25 10.63 9.68
CA ILE A 230 -4.66 11.03 8.39
C ILE A 230 -5.48 12.19 7.82
N CYS A 231 -6.81 12.09 7.87
CA CYS A 231 -7.72 13.18 7.56
C CYS A 231 -7.70 14.17 8.72
N ILE A 232 -7.05 15.31 8.50
CA ILE A 232 -6.90 16.39 9.48
C ILE A 232 -7.49 17.72 8.99
N ASP A 233 -8.04 17.73 7.77
CA ASP A 233 -8.75 18.86 7.19
C ASP A 233 -10.02 19.22 7.97
N ASP A 234 -10.48 20.46 7.86
CA ASP A 234 -11.67 20.94 8.57
C ASP A 234 -12.98 20.23 8.15
N THR A 235 -13.01 19.62 6.96
CA THR A 235 -14.13 18.82 6.47
C THR A 235 -14.20 17.42 7.07
N CYS A 236 -13.11 16.92 7.66
CA CYS A 236 -13.11 15.62 8.32
C CYS A 236 -13.96 15.66 9.60
N PRO A 237 -14.69 14.58 9.94
CA PRO A 237 -15.40 14.46 11.21
C PRO A 237 -14.49 14.71 12.41
N LEU A 238 -14.95 15.51 13.37
CA LEU A 238 -14.21 15.75 14.61
C LEU A 238 -14.36 14.55 15.55
N ALA A 239 -13.24 14.01 16.04
CA ALA A 239 -13.24 12.94 17.03
C ALA A 239 -13.98 13.37 18.32
N ALA A 240 -14.69 12.43 18.96
CA ALA A 240 -15.47 12.72 20.16
C ALA A 240 -14.62 13.27 21.33
N GLU A 241 -13.40 12.76 21.49
CA GLU A 241 -12.43 13.17 22.51
C GLU A 241 -11.24 13.91 21.86
N ALA A 242 -11.55 14.98 21.13
CA ALA A 242 -10.59 15.67 20.28
C ALA A 242 -9.38 16.28 21.02
N THR A 243 -8.17 15.98 20.54
CA THR A 243 -6.89 16.55 20.99
C THR A 243 -6.22 17.38 19.90
N CYS A 244 -6.92 18.39 19.36
CA CYS A 244 -6.46 19.14 18.18
C CYS A 244 -5.10 19.85 18.36
N ALA A 245 -4.71 20.18 19.60
CA ALA A 245 -3.39 20.77 19.87
C ALA A 245 -2.21 19.82 19.58
N SER A 246 -2.46 18.52 19.44
CA SER A 246 -1.46 17.51 19.07
C SER A 246 -1.20 17.44 17.56
N TYR A 247 -2.00 18.15 16.76
CA TYR A 247 -1.96 18.13 15.29
C TYR A 247 -1.50 19.50 14.78
N GLU A 248 -0.51 19.49 13.89
CA GLU A 248 -0.10 20.69 13.15
C GLU A 248 -1.15 21.03 12.08
N PRO A 249 -1.23 22.31 11.65
CA PRO A 249 -2.08 22.70 10.53
C PRO A 249 -1.78 21.90 9.26
N VAL A 250 -2.81 21.72 8.43
CA VAL A 250 -2.69 21.05 7.13
C VAL A 250 -1.66 21.77 6.26
N VAL A 251 -0.78 21.00 5.63
CA VAL A 251 0.20 21.48 4.64
C VAL A 251 -0.05 20.73 3.34
N GLU A 252 -0.54 21.47 2.34
CA GLU A 252 -0.81 20.94 1.01
C GLU A 252 0.46 20.49 0.29
N PRO A 253 0.48 19.30 -0.34
CA PRO A 253 1.61 18.87 -1.13
C PRO A 253 1.79 19.77 -2.35
N SER A 254 3.03 20.15 -2.62
CA SER A 254 3.35 20.93 -3.83
C SER A 254 3.63 19.99 -5.01
N PRO A 255 3.08 20.27 -6.22
CA PRO A 255 3.49 19.57 -7.43
C PRO A 255 4.97 19.82 -7.72
N VAL A 256 5.70 18.74 -8.03
CA VAL A 256 7.08 18.83 -8.47
C VAL A 256 7.08 19.10 -9.97
N SER A 257 7.35 20.34 -10.35
CA SER A 257 7.49 20.70 -11.76
C SER A 257 8.61 19.85 -12.40
N SER A 258 8.21 18.97 -13.30
CA SER A 258 9.06 17.99 -13.98
C SER A 258 10.09 18.69 -14.87
N SER A 259 11.32 18.80 -14.38
CA SER A 259 12.50 19.05 -15.23
C SER A 259 13.29 17.77 -15.55
N ALA A 260 12.68 16.60 -15.36
CA ALA A 260 13.21 15.32 -15.83
C ALA A 260 12.14 14.55 -16.61
N SER A 261 12.17 14.67 -17.94
CA SER A 261 11.45 13.79 -18.85
C SER A 261 11.88 12.34 -18.63
N ALA A 262 11.08 11.56 -17.91
CA ALA A 262 11.10 10.11 -18.05
C ALA A 262 10.38 9.78 -19.37
N THR A 263 11.11 9.84 -20.49
CA THR A 263 10.62 9.27 -21.75
C THR A 263 10.46 7.75 -21.59
N PRO A 264 9.25 7.19 -21.80
CA PRO A 264 9.11 5.74 -21.88
C PRO A 264 9.87 5.26 -23.11
N THR A 265 10.93 4.46 -22.91
CA THR A 265 11.66 3.82 -24.02
C THR A 265 10.78 2.73 -24.61
N ALA A 266 9.99 3.09 -25.62
CA ALA A 266 9.41 2.13 -26.54
C ALA A 266 10.53 1.59 -27.44
N SER A 267 10.86 0.30 -27.27
CA SER A 267 11.74 -0.40 -28.20
C SER A 267 11.02 -0.62 -29.54
N SER A 268 11.30 0.23 -30.51
CA SER A 268 10.97 -0.03 -31.92
C SER A 268 12.25 -0.28 -32.71
N THR A 269 12.43 -1.54 -33.09
CA THR A 269 13.42 -2.01 -34.07
C THR A 269 13.08 -1.44 -35.45
N SER A 270 13.96 -0.62 -36.05
CA SER A 270 14.13 -0.57 -37.52
C SER A 270 15.36 0.23 -37.99
N LEU A 271 16.26 -0.50 -38.64
CA LEU A 271 17.05 -0.18 -39.85
C LEU A 271 17.86 1.14 -39.95
N TYR A 272 19.17 0.97 -39.85
CA TYR A 272 20.32 1.73 -40.41
C TYR A 272 20.06 2.36 -41.82
N PRO A 273 20.73 3.48 -42.21
CA PRO A 273 22.18 3.46 -42.47
C PRO A 273 23.03 4.66 -42.00
N THR A 274 24.31 4.29 -41.94
CA THR A 274 25.58 4.91 -41.53
C THR A 274 25.92 6.28 -42.13
N ALA A 275 26.54 7.15 -41.32
CA ALA A 275 27.59 8.08 -41.74
C ALA A 275 28.60 8.31 -40.59
N ILE A 276 29.89 8.27 -40.91
CA ILE A 276 31.08 8.40 -40.04
C ILE A 276 31.88 9.63 -40.58
N PRO A 277 32.91 10.19 -39.91
CA PRO A 277 33.05 10.77 -38.56
C PRO A 277 33.51 12.25 -38.62
N THR A 278 33.62 12.96 -37.48
CA THR A 278 34.71 13.94 -37.28
C THR A 278 35.09 14.04 -35.80
N ALA A 279 36.39 14.11 -35.55
CA ALA A 279 37.09 13.93 -34.29
C ALA A 279 36.98 15.08 -33.27
N GLY A 280 37.22 14.78 -31.99
CA GLY A 280 37.53 15.75 -30.94
C GLY A 280 37.90 15.05 -29.63
N ALA A 281 39.18 15.16 -29.25
CA ALA A 281 39.82 14.48 -28.13
C ALA A 281 39.37 14.97 -26.73
N GLY A 282 39.45 14.08 -25.74
CA GLY A 282 39.27 14.42 -24.33
C GLY A 282 39.66 13.25 -23.41
N THR A 283 40.94 13.18 -23.09
CA THR A 283 41.53 12.31 -22.06
C THR A 283 41.17 12.78 -20.65
N SER A 284 40.84 11.85 -19.75
CA SER A 284 41.09 11.81 -18.28
C SER A 284 40.09 10.83 -17.66
N GLY A 285 40.38 9.93 -16.74
CA GLY A 285 41.52 9.70 -15.87
C GLY A 285 40.95 8.83 -14.74
N VAL A 286 41.48 7.62 -14.60
CA VAL A 286 41.08 6.65 -13.56
C VAL A 286 41.64 7.12 -12.21
N GLY A 287 40.82 7.10 -11.16
CA GLY A 287 41.25 7.39 -9.79
C GLY A 287 40.43 6.61 -8.77
N LEU A 288 41.01 5.51 -8.29
CA LEU A 288 40.66 4.84 -7.03
C LEU A 288 41.18 5.68 -5.85
N ALA A 289 40.34 5.92 -4.83
CA ALA A 289 40.68 6.04 -3.40
C ALA A 289 39.37 6.16 -2.60
N ALA A 290 38.96 5.13 -1.83
CA ALA A 290 39.36 4.83 -0.45
C ALA A 290 38.56 5.60 0.64
N ILE A 291 37.56 4.90 1.18
CA ILE A 291 37.20 4.71 2.61
C ILE A 291 37.45 5.88 3.58
N ALA A 292 36.39 6.42 4.18
CA ALA A 292 36.20 6.47 5.65
C ALA A 292 34.93 7.25 6.06
N GLY A 293 34.15 6.64 6.97
CA GLY A 293 33.49 7.35 8.07
C GLY A 293 32.08 7.89 7.83
N GLY A 294 31.08 7.26 8.45
CA GLY A 294 29.78 7.89 8.68
C GLY A 294 28.64 6.90 8.82
N ILE A 295 28.59 6.14 9.92
CA ILE A 295 27.34 5.52 10.37
C ILE A 295 26.46 6.66 10.90
N GLY A 296 25.64 7.21 10.01
CA GLY A 296 24.52 8.09 10.33
C GLY A 296 23.24 7.33 10.04
N ALA A 297 22.34 7.30 11.01
CA ALA A 297 21.07 6.59 11.00
C ALA A 297 20.29 6.81 9.69
N PHE A 298 20.17 5.76 8.89
CA PHE A 298 19.17 5.65 7.84
C PHE A 298 18.07 4.73 8.38
N PHE A 299 17.03 5.32 8.96
CA PHE A 299 15.77 4.65 9.18
C PHE A 299 14.82 5.12 8.07
N TRP A 300 14.56 4.21 7.15
CA TRP A 300 13.40 4.16 6.25
C TRP A 300 12.89 2.74 6.29
#